data_AF-A0A380DNJ1-F1
#
_entry.id   AF-A0A380DNJ1-F1
#
_cell.length_a   1.000
_cell.length_b   1.000
_cell.length_c   1.000
_cell.angle_alpha   90.00
_cell.angle_beta   90.00
_cell.angle_gamma   90.00
#
_symmetry.space_group_name_H-M   'P 1'
#
loop_
_entity.id
_entity.type
_entity.pdbx_description
1 polymer ?
#
loop_
_entity_poly.entity_id
_entity_poly.type
_entity_poly.pdbx_seq_one_letter_code
_entity_poly.pdbx_strand_id
1 'polypeptide(L)'
;MTQSIINQGLPGALSNSAGTFVCNHVLYHLGYLQGKHYPHLRFGFIHVPYIPEQVIGKPDTPSMTLENIVTGLTAAIEAISNDDDLHLALGTTE
;
A
#
# COMPACT_ATOMS: atom_id res chain seq x y z
N MET A 1 1.85 8.17 3.88
CA MET A 1 1.23 7.69 2.62
C MET A 1 -0.28 7.40 2.73
N THR A 2 -0.73 6.52 3.64
CA THR A 2 -2.15 6.14 3.78
C THR A 2 -3.11 7.33 3.87
N GLN A 3 -2.79 8.32 4.69
CA GLN A 3 -3.60 9.54 4.82
C GLN A 3 -3.72 10.31 3.50
N SER A 4 -2.70 10.28 2.64
CA SER A 4 -2.74 10.96 1.34
C SER A 4 -3.79 10.34 0.41
N ILE A 5 -3.89 9.00 0.40
CA ILE A 5 -4.93 8.27 -0.34
C ILE A 5 -6.32 8.69 0.18
N ILE A 6 -6.50 8.71 1.50
CA ILE A 6 -7.76 9.11 2.14
C ILE A 6 -8.12 10.56 1.78
N ASN A 7 -7.14 11.47 1.73
CA ASN A 7 -7.37 12.87 1.36
C ASN A 7 -7.84 13.05 -0.09
N GLN A 8 -7.60 12.08 -0.99
CA GLN A 8 -8.17 12.06 -2.35
C GLN A 8 -9.62 11.55 -2.39
N GLY A 9 -10.22 11.24 -1.23
CA GLY A 9 -11.57 10.66 -1.15
C GLY A 9 -11.61 9.17 -1.51
N LEU A 10 -10.46 8.49 -1.52
CA LEU A 10 -10.35 7.06 -1.82
C LEU A 10 -10.22 6.22 -0.54
N PRO A 11 -10.76 4.99 -0.50
CA PRO A 11 -10.57 4.12 0.64
C PRO A 11 -9.11 3.68 0.74
N GLY A 12 -8.48 3.95 1.88
CA GLY A 12 -7.11 3.55 2.18
C GLY A 12 -6.99 3.14 3.65
N ALA A 13 -6.18 2.11 3.91
CA ALA A 13 -5.90 1.63 5.27
C ALA A 13 -4.43 1.22 5.39
N LEU A 14 -3.86 1.35 6.60
CA LEU A 14 -2.54 0.83 6.90
C LEU A 14 -2.66 -0.67 7.20
N SER A 15 -2.14 -1.52 6.31
CA SER A 15 -2.14 -2.97 6.55
C SER A 15 -0.94 -3.40 7.39
N ASN A 16 -1.19 -4.20 8.42
CA ASN A 16 -0.17 -4.80 9.28
C ASN A 16 0.31 -6.18 8.79
N SER A 17 -0.23 -6.68 7.66
CA SER A 17 0.22 -7.91 7.02
C SER A 17 0.22 -7.78 5.49
N ALA A 18 1.35 -8.15 4.87
CA ALA A 18 1.44 -8.28 3.41
C ALA A 18 1.09 -9.70 2.91
N GLY A 19 0.54 -10.54 3.79
CA GLY A 19 0.24 -11.94 3.52
C GLY A 19 1.49 -12.83 3.55
N THR A 20 1.38 -14.03 2.96
CA THR A 20 2.44 -15.06 3.00
C THR A 20 2.83 -15.58 1.62
N PHE A 21 2.44 -14.87 0.56
CA PHE A 21 2.82 -15.19 -0.81
C PHE A 21 3.94 -14.26 -1.31
N VAL A 22 4.06 -14.09 -2.63
CA VAL A 22 5.17 -13.38 -3.26
C VAL A 22 5.22 -11.89 -2.91
N CYS A 23 4.08 -11.24 -2.64
CA CYS A 23 4.05 -9.83 -2.21
C CYS A 23 4.88 -9.60 -0.94
N ASN A 24 4.62 -10.40 0.11
CA ASN A 24 5.38 -10.36 1.34
C ASN A 24 6.84 -10.77 1.13
N HIS A 25 7.10 -11.77 0.29
CA HIS A 25 8.47 -12.17 -0.04
C HIS A 25 9.30 -11.00 -0.60
N VAL A 26 8.73 -10.24 -1.54
CA VAL A 26 9.40 -9.06 -2.13
C VAL A 26 9.64 -7.98 -1.08
N LEU A 27 8.61 -7.61 -0.29
CA LEU A 27 8.76 -6.61 0.77
C LEU A 27 9.84 -7.03 1.79
N TYR A 28 9.79 -8.28 2.24
CA TYR A 28 10.76 -8.80 3.20
C TYR A 28 12.18 -8.80 2.62
N HIS A 29 12.34 -9.19 1.35
CA HIS A 29 13.66 -9.21 0.72
C HIS A 29 14.25 -7.80 0.55
N LEU A 30 13.44 -6.79 0.25
CA LEU A 30 13.89 -5.39 0.24
C LEU A 30 14.41 -4.96 1.61
N GLY A 31 13.71 -5.33 2.69
CA GLY A 31 14.16 -5.09 4.06
C GLY A 31 15.45 -5.84 4.40
N TYR A 32 15.58 -7.09 3.96
CA TYR A 32 16.82 -7.86 4.10
C TYR A 32 18.00 -7.16 3.39
N LEU A 33 17.81 -6.70 2.15
CA LEU A 33 18.84 -5.99 1.38
C LEU A 33 19.22 -4.66 2.04
N GLN A 34 18.24 -3.91 2.56
CA GLN A 34 18.50 -2.68 3.31
C GLN A 34 19.38 -2.97 4.53
N GLY A 35 19.05 -4.01 5.30
CA GLY A 35 19.78 -4.39 6.51
C GLY A 35 21.17 -5.00 6.27
N LYS A 36 21.47 -5.46 5.06
CA LYS A 36 22.76 -6.12 4.73
C LYS A 36 23.66 -5.35 3.78
N HIS A 37 23.09 -4.59 2.86
CA HIS A 37 23.84 -4.05 1.72
C HIS A 37 23.57 -2.56 1.47
N TYR A 38 22.35 -2.07 1.76
CA TYR A 38 21.93 -0.72 1.39
C TYR A 38 21.36 0.04 2.59
N PRO A 39 22.19 0.49 3.55
CA PRO A 39 21.70 1.06 4.82
C PRO A 39 20.86 2.32 4.66
N HIS A 40 21.00 3.05 3.54
CA HIS A 40 20.24 4.27 3.25
C HIS A 40 19.00 4.04 2.37
N LEU A 41 18.73 2.78 1.96
CA LEU A 41 17.55 2.46 1.17
C LEU A 41 16.29 2.61 2.02
N ARG A 42 15.32 3.40 1.53
CA ARG A 42 13.93 3.36 2.01
C ARG A 42 13.14 2.41 1.13
N PHE A 43 12.29 1.58 1.72
CA PHE A 43 11.48 0.60 1.01
C PHE A 43 10.07 0.52 1.62
N GLY A 44 9.12 0.01 0.85
CA GLY A 44 7.73 -0.15 1.26
C GLY A 44 6.94 -0.98 0.27
N PHE A 45 5.66 -1.21 0.56
CA PHE A 45 4.75 -1.97 -0.30
C PHE A 45 3.33 -1.42 -0.18
N ILE A 46 2.58 -1.43 -1.28
CA ILE A 46 1.17 -1.05 -1.31
C ILE A 46 0.40 -2.16 -2.03
N HIS A 47 -0.58 -2.75 -1.35
CA HIS A 47 -1.56 -3.62 -2.01
C HIS A 47 -2.67 -2.76 -2.62
N VAL A 48 -3.18 -3.22 -3.76
CA VAL A 48 -4.34 -2.61 -4.43
C VAL A 48 -5.42 -3.68 -4.62
N PRO A 49 -6.71 -3.31 -4.60
CA PRO A 49 -7.79 -4.25 -4.85
C PRO A 49 -7.81 -4.69 -6.32
N TYR A 50 -8.67 -5.65 -6.64
CA TYR A 50 -8.98 -6.01 -8.02
C TYR A 50 -9.57 -4.82 -8.80
N ILE A 51 -9.41 -4.83 -10.13
CA ILE A 51 -10.18 -3.98 -11.04
C ILE A 51 -11.50 -4.64 -11.45
N PRO A 52 -12.54 -3.89 -11.88
CA PRO A 52 -13.87 -4.42 -12.12
C PRO A 52 -13.91 -5.60 -13.11
N GLU A 53 -13.03 -5.59 -14.11
CA GLU A 53 -12.92 -6.64 -15.12
C GLU A 53 -12.47 -7.99 -14.53
N GLN A 54 -11.78 -7.98 -13.38
CA GLN A 54 -11.28 -9.20 -12.71
C GLN A 54 -12.34 -9.87 -11.83
N VAL A 55 -13.45 -9.18 -11.54
CA VAL A 55 -14.53 -9.65 -10.66
C VAL A 55 -15.84 -9.93 -11.40
N ILE A 56 -15.81 -9.98 -12.74
CA ILE A 56 -16.96 -10.42 -13.55
C ILE A 56 -17.39 -11.83 -13.07
N GLY A 57 -18.66 -11.97 -12.69
CA GLY A 57 -19.21 -13.22 -12.14
C GLY A 57 -18.87 -13.50 -10.66
N LYS A 58 -18.27 -12.54 -9.94
CA LYS A 58 -17.93 -12.64 -8.52
C LYS A 58 -18.56 -11.47 -7.74
N PRO A 59 -19.90 -11.44 -7.58
CA PRO A 59 -20.64 -10.25 -7.10
C PRO A 59 -20.22 -9.77 -5.70
N ASP A 60 -19.77 -10.68 -4.83
CA ASP A 60 -19.36 -10.35 -3.46
C ASP A 60 -17.87 -9.98 -3.34
N THR A 61 -17.11 -9.96 -4.46
CA THR A 61 -15.69 -9.60 -4.45
C THR A 61 -15.51 -8.11 -4.72
N PRO A 62 -14.93 -7.33 -3.77
CA PRO A 62 -14.74 -5.90 -3.97
C PRO A 62 -13.71 -5.62 -5.07
N SER A 63 -13.89 -4.48 -5.75
CA SER A 63 -12.99 -3.96 -6.75
C SER A 63 -12.93 -2.43 -6.73
N MET A 64 -11.95 -1.85 -7.39
CA MET A 64 -11.78 -0.41 -7.58
C MET A 64 -11.40 -0.15 -9.04
N THR A 65 -11.89 0.94 -9.64
CA THR A 65 -11.50 1.31 -11.00
C THR A 65 -10.00 1.52 -11.09
N LEU A 66 -9.41 1.18 -12.24
CA LEU A 66 -7.97 1.36 -12.46
C LEU A 66 -7.55 2.83 -12.27
N GLU A 67 -8.38 3.76 -12.72
CA GLU A 67 -8.16 5.20 -12.54
C GLU A 67 -8.01 5.58 -11.06
N ASN A 68 -8.92 5.11 -10.20
CA ASN A 68 -8.85 5.38 -8.76
C ASN A 68 -7.61 4.73 -8.12
N ILE A 69 -7.23 3.52 -8.55
CA ILE A 69 -5.99 2.89 -8.10
C ILE A 69 -4.79 3.77 -8.46
N VAL A 70 -4.73 4.28 -9.69
CA VAL A 70 -3.66 5.18 -10.14
C VAL A 70 -3.65 6.46 -9.30
N THR A 71 -4.78 7.14 -9.13
CA THR A 71 -4.89 8.34 -8.30
C THR A 71 -4.40 8.10 -6.86
N GLY A 72 -4.80 6.98 -6.25
CA GLY A 72 -4.34 6.61 -4.91
C GLY A 72 -2.84 6.38 -4.84
N LEU A 73 -2.27 5.63 -5.79
CA LEU A 73 -0.83 5.39 -5.85
C LEU A 73 -0.04 6.68 -6.09
N THR A 74 -0.53 7.58 -6.95
CA THR A 74 0.08 8.90 -7.18
C THR A 74 0.12 9.70 -5.89
N ALA A 75 -1.01 9.84 -5.18
CA ALA A 75 -1.07 10.58 -3.92
C ALA A 75 -0.19 9.94 -2.83
N ALA A 76 -0.09 8.62 -2.79
CA ALA A 76 0.80 7.92 -1.87
C ALA A 76 2.28 8.25 -2.13
N ILE A 77 2.69 8.24 -3.41
CA ILE A 77 4.06 8.55 -3.83
C ILE A 77 4.40 10.02 -3.55
N GLU A 78 3.49 10.96 -3.82
CA GLU A 78 3.68 12.39 -3.54
C GLU A 78 3.95 12.68 -2.06
N ALA A 79 3.44 11.83 -1.16
CA ALA A 79 3.65 11.95 0.28
C ALA A 79 4.98 11.34 0.77
N ILE A 80 5.81 10.79 -0.11
CA ILE A 80 7.11 10.21 0.28
C ILE A 80 8.13 11.33 0.46
N SER A 81 8.74 11.41 1.65
CA SER A 81 9.87 12.29 1.93
C SER A 81 10.91 11.60 2.84
N ASN A 82 11.96 12.34 3.19
CA ASN A 82 12.95 11.90 4.18
C ASN A 82 12.59 12.30 5.62
N ASP A 83 11.49 13.01 5.81
CA ASP A 83 11.02 13.45 7.12
C ASP A 83 10.41 12.28 7.92
N ASP A 84 10.11 12.53 9.19
CA ASP A 84 9.41 11.57 10.04
C ASP A 84 7.96 11.36 9.58
N ASP A 85 7.45 10.14 9.74
CA ASP A 85 6.07 9.81 9.35
C ASP A 85 5.05 10.37 10.36
N LEU A 86 3.81 10.52 9.91
CA LEU A 86 2.73 11.04 10.73
C LEU A 86 2.30 10.02 11.80
N HIS A 87 2.07 10.50 13.03
CA HIS A 87 1.55 9.68 14.13
C HIS A 87 0.02 9.81 14.27
N LEU A 88 -0.70 9.45 13.20
CA LEU A 88 -2.17 9.45 13.19
C LEU A 88 -2.72 8.11 13.69
N ALA A 89 -3.95 8.12 14.20
CA ALA A 89 -4.66 6.91 14.64
C ALA A 89 -5.18 6.10 13.43
N LEU A 90 -4.26 5.48 12.68
CA LEU A 90 -4.54 4.63 11.51
C LEU A 90 -4.32 3.12 11.81
N GLY A 91 -4.17 2.76 13.08
CA GLY A 91 -3.99 1.37 13.52
C GLY A 91 -5.27 0.54 13.46
N THR A 92 -5.12 -0.77 13.60
CA THR A 92 -6.24 -1.74 13.65
C THR A 92 -6.30 -2.43 15.02
N THR A 93 -7.50 -2.88 15.41
CA THR A 93 -7.71 -3.67 16.65
C THR A 93 -7.77 -5.17 16.40
N GLU A 94 -7.73 -5.56 15.13
CA GLU A 94 -7.75 -6.93 14.59
C GLU A 94 -6.76 -7.05 13.42
#